data_AF-A0A956N8L4-F1
#
_entry.id   AF-A0A956N8L4-F1
#
_cell.length_a   1.000
_cell.length_b   1.000
_cell.length_c   1.000
_cell.angle_alpha   90.00
_cell.angle_beta   90.00
_cell.angle_gamma   90.00
#
_symmetry.space_group_name_H-M   'P 1'
#
loop_
_entity.id
_entity.type
_entity.pdbx_description
1 polymer ?
#
loop_
_entity_poly.entity_id
_entity_poly.type
_entity_poly.pdbx_seq_one_letter_code
_entity_poly.pdbx_strand_id
1 'polypeptide(L)'
;MRRALAAAMLLSLPSLAFAADRPVLDARLSLQLPSDVLARHGISVEGVRHALPLESPDVFAFRADTPARLVAHTNETRLERLGSGAVLSVDGGLALLGDRGALALDGLQLVVPGAPEEQSMSVRTVDGDWVLELRDLIPAAHEDGIHYRTGEVLLTEAGARQLGRPELSGAWIGSAELELSTPHLAIETRSIEDLPNPRGGFLDVVLGQLYGMVEQGHIGTYPNGVGGFSAATTSCNGGDVIVPWNAPMQETHPFIALAMFRLENGRLEQIGRNYVKHGFFALSNNQCDFGCPSPSNGTYLAIGCSDTYSASNNGNRMYLGPREEIDPYLGTWEACGSYFDGTPVDCNRSYFGSGHNSV
;
A
#
# COMPACT_ATOMS: atom_id res chain seq x y z
N MET A 1 18.20 -16.66 -28.81
CA MET A 1 18.70 -15.30 -28.51
C MET A 1 17.80 -14.25 -29.18
N ARG A 2 16.78 -13.76 -28.49
CA ARG A 2 16.12 -12.47 -28.75
C ARG A 2 15.62 -11.95 -27.41
N ARG A 3 16.03 -10.72 -27.10
CA ARG A 3 15.94 -10.05 -25.80
C ARG A 3 14.49 -9.70 -25.52
N ALA A 4 13.94 -10.14 -24.39
CA ALA A 4 12.74 -9.53 -23.83
C ALA A 4 13.18 -8.22 -23.16
N LEU A 5 13.05 -7.11 -23.88
CA LEU A 5 13.03 -5.80 -23.26
C LEU A 5 11.72 -5.72 -22.46
N ALA A 6 11.83 -5.59 -21.15
CA ALA A 6 10.78 -4.99 -20.34
C ALA A 6 10.55 -3.58 -20.89
N ALA A 7 9.51 -3.39 -21.68
CA ALA A 7 9.04 -2.07 -22.06
C ALA A 7 8.25 -1.50 -20.88
N ALA A 8 8.95 -1.17 -19.79
CA ALA A 8 8.51 -0.08 -18.93
C ALA A 8 8.62 1.17 -19.81
N MET A 9 7.50 1.58 -20.39
CA MET A 9 7.42 2.86 -21.09
C MET A 9 7.70 3.92 -20.02
N LEU A 10 8.91 4.50 -20.09
CA LEU A 10 9.31 5.69 -19.34
C LEU A 10 8.41 6.86 -19.77
N LEU A 11 7.15 6.85 -19.35
CA LEU A 11 6.48 8.08 -19.01
C LEU A 11 7.25 8.59 -17.80
N SER A 12 7.88 9.77 -17.92
CA SER A 12 8.38 10.48 -16.75
C SER A 12 7.18 10.73 -15.85
N LEU A 13 6.96 9.84 -14.88
CA LEU A 13 5.84 10.01 -13.97
C LEU A 13 6.01 11.38 -13.32
N PRO A 14 4.94 12.19 -13.28
CA PRO A 14 5.04 13.58 -12.88
C PRO A 14 5.59 13.66 -11.46
N SER A 15 6.70 14.36 -11.28
CA SER A 15 7.23 14.62 -9.95
C SER A 15 6.24 15.45 -9.14
N LEU A 16 6.36 15.39 -7.82
CA LEU A 16 5.45 16.10 -6.95
C LEU A 16 5.52 17.63 -7.17
N ALA A 17 6.72 18.16 -7.39
CA ALA A 17 6.91 19.56 -7.77
C ALA A 17 6.22 19.90 -9.11
N PHE A 18 6.26 19.00 -10.10
CA PHE A 18 5.55 19.19 -11.37
C PHE A 18 4.04 19.27 -11.17
N ALA A 19 3.46 18.43 -10.32
CA ALA A 19 2.02 18.47 -10.02
C ALA A 19 1.64 19.71 -9.22
N ALA A 20 2.48 20.14 -8.28
CA ALA A 20 2.22 21.28 -7.41
C ALA A 20 2.18 22.64 -8.13
N ASP A 21 2.90 22.77 -9.25
CA ASP A 21 2.92 23.98 -10.08
C ASP A 21 1.69 24.13 -11.00
N ARG A 22 0.81 23.12 -11.06
CA ARG A 22 -0.42 23.13 -11.86
C ARG A 22 -1.62 23.58 -11.02
N PRO A 23 -2.69 24.07 -11.68
CA PRO A 23 -3.98 24.17 -11.02
C PRO A 23 -4.40 22.81 -10.50
N VAL A 24 -4.76 22.74 -9.23
CA VAL A 24 -5.28 21.55 -8.58
C VAL A 24 -6.74 21.87 -8.27
N LEU A 25 -7.66 21.03 -8.73
CA LEU A 25 -9.10 21.18 -8.53
C LEU A 25 -9.52 20.71 -7.13
N ASP A 26 -8.93 19.61 -6.68
CA ASP A 26 -9.15 18.99 -5.38
C ASP A 26 -7.87 18.27 -4.95
N ALA A 27 -7.64 18.15 -3.64
CA ALA A 27 -6.46 17.48 -3.10
C ALA A 27 -6.79 16.76 -1.80
N ARG A 28 -6.57 15.44 -1.75
CA ARG A 28 -6.78 14.60 -0.57
C ARG A 28 -5.47 14.00 -0.11
N LEU A 29 -5.04 14.33 1.11
CA LEU A 29 -3.97 13.61 1.82
C LEU A 29 -4.57 12.70 2.89
N SER A 30 -4.27 11.41 2.78
CA SER A 30 -4.58 10.36 3.74
C SER A 30 -3.30 9.92 4.43
N LEU A 31 -3.23 10.04 5.76
CA LEU A 31 -2.18 9.39 6.56
C LEU A 31 -2.80 8.17 7.22
N GLN A 32 -2.18 7.00 7.04
CA GLN A 32 -2.54 5.75 7.71
C GLN A 32 -1.51 5.51 8.80
N LEU A 33 -1.90 5.72 10.06
CA LEU A 33 -1.03 5.51 11.23
C LEU A 33 -1.49 4.25 11.97
N PRO A 34 -0.82 3.09 11.79
CA PRO A 34 -1.27 1.85 12.41
C PRO A 34 -1.08 1.90 13.92
N SER A 35 -2.14 1.58 14.68
CA SER A 35 -2.13 1.67 16.14
C SER A 35 -1.08 0.77 16.80
N ASP A 36 -0.80 -0.39 16.20
CA ASP A 36 0.23 -1.34 16.67
C ASP A 36 1.65 -0.78 16.48
N VAL A 37 1.90 -0.09 15.35
CA VAL A 37 3.18 0.59 15.06
C VAL A 37 3.43 1.69 16.06
N LEU A 38 2.42 2.53 16.28
CA LEU A 38 2.52 3.62 17.26
C LEU A 38 2.76 3.08 18.67
N ALA A 39 2.00 2.06 19.10
CA ALA A 39 2.14 1.47 20.43
C ALA A 39 3.55 0.90 20.68
N ARG A 40 4.19 0.30 19.67
CA ARG A 40 5.59 -0.18 19.77
C ARG A 40 6.60 0.92 19.97
N HIS A 41 6.34 2.07 19.34
CA HIS A 41 7.13 3.27 19.57
C HIS A 41 6.80 3.93 20.90
N GLY A 42 5.85 3.40 21.68
CA GLY A 42 5.34 4.02 22.91
C GLY A 42 4.59 5.31 22.62
N ILE A 43 3.98 5.40 21.44
CA ILE A 43 3.13 6.50 21.00
C ILE A 43 1.68 6.06 21.14
N SER A 44 0.86 6.86 21.80
CA SER A 44 -0.59 6.69 21.81
C SER A 44 -1.28 7.83 21.07
N VAL A 45 -2.58 7.68 20.79
CA VAL A 45 -3.36 8.64 20.02
C VAL A 45 -4.47 9.19 20.89
N GLU A 46 -4.61 10.51 20.94
CA GLU A 46 -5.70 11.20 21.65
C GLU A 46 -6.54 12.02 20.66
N GLY A 47 -7.86 11.83 20.71
CA GLY A 47 -8.85 12.57 19.93
C GLY A 47 -9.40 11.84 18.69
N VAL A 48 -10.48 11.06 18.85
CA VAL A 48 -11.34 10.60 17.75
C VAL A 48 -12.79 10.57 18.24
N ARG A 49 -13.59 11.58 17.90
CA ARG A 49 -15.05 11.48 17.99
C ARG A 49 -15.60 11.39 16.56
N HIS A 50 -15.84 10.16 16.13
CA HIS A 50 -16.50 9.78 14.88
C HIS A 50 -15.79 10.14 13.57
N ALA A 51 -15.14 9.14 12.97
CA ALA A 51 -15.11 8.98 11.52
C ALA A 51 -15.62 7.58 11.19
N LEU A 52 -16.52 7.50 10.20
CA LEU A 52 -17.17 6.29 9.71
C LEU A 52 -16.16 5.19 9.31
N PRO A 53 -16.55 3.90 9.30
CA PRO A 53 -15.61 2.80 9.25
C PRO A 53 -14.88 2.78 7.91
N LEU A 54 -13.57 3.04 7.92
CA LEU A 54 -12.68 2.33 7.03
C LEU A 54 -12.63 0.88 7.53
N GLU A 55 -12.54 -0.08 6.62
CA GLU A 55 -12.81 -1.51 6.84
C GLU A 55 -11.91 -2.21 7.89
N SER A 56 -11.05 -1.48 8.60
CA SER A 56 -10.25 -1.95 9.73
C SER A 56 -10.32 -0.98 10.92
N PRO A 57 -10.63 -1.46 12.15
CA PRO A 57 -10.69 -0.63 13.35
C PRO A 57 -9.33 -0.08 13.83
N ASP A 58 -8.22 -0.45 13.19
CA ASP A 58 -6.86 -0.17 13.65
C ASP A 58 -6.12 0.94 12.87
N VAL A 59 -6.79 1.60 11.91
CA VAL A 59 -6.17 2.60 11.02
C VAL A 59 -6.91 3.93 11.11
N PHE A 60 -6.19 4.99 11.48
CA PHE A 60 -6.68 6.36 11.37
C PHE A 60 -6.43 6.88 9.95
N ALA A 61 -7.40 7.57 9.35
CA ALA A 61 -7.23 8.24 8.07
C ALA A 61 -7.78 9.66 8.11
N PHE A 62 -7.16 10.53 7.32
CA PHE A 62 -7.42 11.96 7.25
C PHE A 62 -7.74 12.30 5.80
N ARG A 63 -8.58 13.30 5.52
CA ARG A 63 -8.83 13.83 4.17
C ARG A 63 -8.80 15.35 4.19
N ALA A 64 -7.80 15.95 3.55
CA ALA A 64 -7.82 17.38 3.23
C ALA A 64 -8.86 17.67 2.13
N ASP A 65 -9.61 18.77 2.24
CA ASP A 65 -10.38 19.36 1.14
C ASP A 65 -9.97 20.86 1.02
N THR A 66 -10.09 21.42 -0.18
CA THR A 66 -9.48 22.70 -0.54
C THR A 66 -10.19 23.96 0.02
N PRO A 67 -9.47 25.07 0.23
CA PRO A 67 -8.02 25.16 0.29
C PRO A 67 -7.55 24.82 1.72
N ALA A 68 -6.95 23.63 1.84
CA ALA A 68 -6.26 23.10 3.02
C ALA A 68 -7.03 23.28 4.35
N ARG A 69 -8.18 22.61 4.44
CA ARG A 69 -8.91 22.37 5.70
C ARG A 69 -9.47 20.95 5.64
N LEU A 70 -9.17 20.04 6.57
CA LEU A 70 -9.96 18.80 6.64
C LEU A 70 -11.35 19.17 7.16
N VAL A 71 -12.38 19.06 6.34
CA VAL A 71 -13.78 19.27 6.74
C VAL A 71 -14.67 18.30 5.96
N ALA A 72 -15.64 17.68 6.62
CA ALA A 72 -16.75 17.05 5.93
C ALA A 72 -17.64 18.11 5.23
N HIS A 73 -17.90 17.93 3.92
CA HIS A 73 -18.60 18.80 2.95
C HIS A 73 -19.67 19.77 3.54
N THR A 74 -19.79 21.02 3.05
CA THR A 74 -20.39 21.36 1.73
C THR A 74 -19.78 22.55 0.97
N ASN A 75 -19.57 22.32 -0.34
CA ASN A 75 -19.60 23.16 -1.55
C ASN A 75 -18.79 24.47 -1.72
N GLU A 76 -18.01 24.43 -2.81
CA GLU A 76 -17.48 25.49 -3.68
C GLU A 76 -16.33 26.36 -3.15
N THR A 77 -15.10 25.98 -3.52
CA THR A 77 -14.02 26.92 -3.85
C THR A 77 -13.01 26.26 -4.77
N ARG A 78 -12.64 26.96 -5.85
CA ARG A 78 -11.68 26.52 -6.86
C ARG A 78 -10.26 26.77 -6.34
N LEU A 79 -9.41 25.74 -6.31
CA LEU A 79 -8.02 25.86 -5.90
C LEU A 79 -7.11 26.24 -7.09
N GLU A 80 -6.15 27.13 -6.85
CA GLU A 80 -5.28 27.69 -7.90
C GLU A 80 -3.95 26.94 -8.06
N ARG A 81 -3.31 26.39 -6.99
CA ARG A 81 -2.08 25.53 -6.96
C ARG A 81 -1.85 24.85 -5.59
N LEU A 82 -1.09 23.74 -5.51
CA LEU A 82 -0.61 23.12 -4.26
C LEU A 82 0.72 23.80 -3.82
N GLY A 83 0.67 25.05 -3.37
CA GLY A 83 1.86 25.80 -2.95
C GLY A 83 2.41 25.38 -1.58
N SER A 84 3.68 25.68 -1.31
CA SER A 84 4.27 25.61 0.04
C SER A 84 3.46 26.46 1.02
N GLY A 85 2.97 25.86 2.12
CA GLY A 85 2.12 26.55 3.11
C GLY A 85 0.67 26.09 3.17
N ALA A 86 0.30 25.02 2.46
CA ALA A 86 -0.98 24.35 2.68
C ALA A 86 -1.08 23.86 4.13
N VAL A 87 -2.15 24.22 4.85
CA VAL A 87 -2.34 23.86 6.25
C VAL A 87 -3.20 22.59 6.36
N LEU A 88 -2.66 21.52 6.89
CA LEU A 88 -3.40 20.39 7.42
C LEU A 88 -4.14 20.83 8.69
N SER A 89 -5.46 20.93 8.66
CA SER A 89 -6.28 21.10 9.87
C SER A 89 -7.13 19.86 10.05
N VAL A 90 -6.97 19.13 11.17
CA VAL A 90 -7.64 17.85 11.43
C VAL A 90 -8.91 18.10 12.24
N ASP A 91 -10.08 17.85 11.64
CA ASP A 91 -11.36 18.01 12.32
C ASP A 91 -11.46 17.07 13.53
N GLY A 92 -11.80 17.63 14.71
CA GLY A 92 -11.88 16.90 15.96
C GLY A 92 -10.61 16.89 16.83
N GLY A 93 -9.49 17.46 16.35
CA GLY A 93 -8.24 17.62 17.11
C GLY A 93 -7.55 16.30 17.42
N LEU A 94 -6.51 15.96 16.67
CA LEU A 94 -5.72 14.74 16.89
C LEU A 94 -4.33 15.07 17.43
N ALA A 95 -3.87 14.33 18.43
CA ALA A 95 -2.49 14.37 18.89
C ALA A 95 -1.88 12.96 19.02
N LEU A 96 -0.62 12.86 18.63
CA LEU A 96 0.24 11.73 19.00
C LEU A 96 0.88 12.04 20.35
N LEU A 97 0.77 11.14 21.31
CA LEU A 97 1.29 11.29 22.66
C LEU A 97 2.46 10.33 22.88
N GLY A 98 3.60 10.85 23.34
CA GLY A 98 4.70 10.05 23.87
C GLY A 98 4.81 10.17 25.39
N ASP A 99 5.95 9.79 25.95
CA ASP A 99 6.14 9.69 27.42
C ASP A 99 5.83 10.99 28.18
N ARG A 100 6.25 12.14 27.63
CA ARG A 100 6.12 13.48 28.26
C ARG A 100 5.80 14.59 27.26
N GLY A 101 5.38 14.22 26.06
CA GLY A 101 5.27 15.11 24.93
C GLY A 101 4.07 14.78 24.07
N ALA A 102 3.56 15.78 23.35
CA ALA A 102 2.44 15.63 22.44
C ALA A 102 2.77 16.35 21.14
N LEU A 103 2.53 15.66 20.03
CA LEU A 103 2.56 16.23 18.69
C LEU A 103 1.13 16.37 18.21
N ALA A 104 0.60 17.60 18.24
CA ALA A 104 -0.69 17.90 17.63
C ALA A 104 -0.57 17.79 16.10
N LEU A 105 -1.47 17.04 15.49
CA LEU A 105 -1.56 16.94 14.02
C LEU A 105 -2.49 18.01 13.42
N ASP A 106 -3.21 18.76 14.27
CA ASP A 106 -3.99 19.91 13.82
C ASP A 106 -3.10 21.14 13.56
N GLY A 107 -3.40 21.86 12.49
CA GLY A 107 -2.67 23.07 12.07
C GLY A 107 -1.28 22.81 11.47
N LEU A 108 -0.89 21.55 11.22
CA LEU A 108 0.36 21.26 10.54
C LEU A 108 0.38 21.88 9.13
N GLN A 109 1.55 22.20 8.60
CA GLN A 109 1.71 22.78 7.28
C GLN A 109 2.48 21.82 6.39
N LEU A 110 1.91 21.46 5.26
CA LEU A 110 2.57 20.74 4.19
C LEU A 110 3.48 21.69 3.43
N VAL A 111 4.71 21.23 3.21
CA VAL A 111 5.69 21.88 2.37
C VAL A 111 6.10 20.90 1.28
N VAL A 112 5.60 21.20 0.09
CA VAL A 112 6.01 20.51 -1.14
C VAL A 112 7.42 21.02 -1.50
N PRO A 113 8.37 20.14 -1.80
CA PRO A 113 9.71 20.53 -2.21
C PRO A 113 9.67 21.29 -3.53
N GLY A 114 10.58 22.26 -3.67
CA GLY A 114 10.77 23.00 -4.94
C GLY A 114 11.62 22.25 -5.97
N ALA A 115 12.24 21.12 -5.59
CA ALA A 115 13.12 20.36 -6.47
C ALA A 115 12.32 19.35 -7.32
N PRO A 116 12.50 19.34 -8.65
CA PRO A 116 11.68 18.56 -9.57
C PRO A 116 11.90 17.05 -9.54
N GLU A 117 12.85 16.52 -8.77
CA GLU A 117 13.09 15.07 -8.65
C GLU A 117 12.68 14.51 -7.27
N GLU A 118 12.26 15.39 -6.35
CA GLU A 118 11.98 14.99 -4.98
C GLU A 118 10.52 14.50 -4.85
N GLN A 119 10.36 13.22 -4.52
CA GLN A 119 9.07 12.59 -4.19
C GLN A 119 8.83 12.59 -2.68
N SER A 120 9.33 13.61 -2.00
CA SER A 120 9.14 13.82 -0.57
C SER A 120 8.22 15.01 -0.31
N MET A 121 7.63 15.10 0.88
CA MET A 121 7.05 16.32 1.43
C MET A 121 7.51 16.47 2.86
N SER A 122 7.77 17.70 3.28
CA SER A 122 8.01 17.98 4.70
C SER A 122 6.75 18.51 5.34
N VAL A 123 6.50 18.14 6.59
CA VAL A 123 5.37 18.62 7.39
C VAL A 123 5.91 19.37 8.59
N ARG A 124 5.43 20.59 8.82
CA ARG A 124 5.87 21.43 9.95
C ARG A 124 4.72 21.91 10.81
N THR A 125 4.98 22.32 12.03
CA THR A 125 4.00 23.03 12.88
C THR A 125 3.77 24.46 12.38
N VAL A 126 2.73 25.11 12.90
CA VAL A 126 2.50 26.56 12.69
C VAL A 126 3.71 27.39 13.14
N ASP A 127 4.39 26.94 14.19
CA ASP A 127 5.57 27.60 14.75
C ASP A 127 6.84 27.37 13.91
N GLY A 128 6.76 26.51 12.89
CA GLY A 128 7.83 26.29 11.90
C GLY A 128 8.70 25.07 12.15
N ASP A 129 8.43 24.27 13.19
CA ASP A 129 9.18 23.05 13.47
C ASP A 129 8.81 21.94 12.48
N TRP A 130 9.77 21.40 11.75
CA TRP A 130 9.59 20.24 10.88
C TRP A 130 9.37 18.99 11.72
N VAL A 131 8.19 18.39 11.70
CA VAL A 131 7.79 17.32 12.63
C VAL A 131 7.59 15.97 11.95
N LEU A 132 7.20 15.95 10.68
CA LEU A 132 7.06 14.72 9.89
C LEU A 132 7.69 14.91 8.51
N GLU A 133 8.09 13.79 7.92
CA GLU A 133 8.53 13.73 6.54
C GLU A 133 7.74 12.64 5.82
N LEU A 134 7.18 12.99 4.67
CA LEU A 134 6.53 12.06 3.75
C LEU A 134 7.56 11.71 2.67
N ARG A 135 7.97 10.45 2.53
CA ARG A 135 8.99 10.05 1.54
C ARG A 135 8.46 9.05 0.53
N ASP A 136 9.14 8.94 -0.61
CA ASP A 136 8.90 7.92 -1.63
C ASP A 136 7.45 7.86 -2.13
N LEU A 137 6.84 9.04 -2.30
CA LEU A 137 5.50 9.19 -2.86
C LEU A 137 5.49 8.81 -4.34
N ILE A 138 4.94 7.63 -4.66
CA ILE A 138 4.95 7.08 -6.01
C ILE A 138 3.82 7.69 -6.84
N PRO A 139 4.11 8.51 -7.86
CA PRO A 139 3.09 9.06 -8.76
C PRO A 139 2.43 7.98 -9.63
N ALA A 140 1.12 8.06 -9.74
CA ALA A 140 0.28 7.33 -10.69
C ALA A 140 -0.66 8.33 -11.38
N ALA A 141 -0.75 8.23 -12.70
CA ALA A 141 -1.63 9.04 -13.54
C ALA A 141 -3.03 8.41 -13.61
N HIS A 142 -4.08 9.19 -13.39
CA HIS A 142 -5.49 8.77 -13.44
C HIS A 142 -6.32 9.75 -14.32
N GLU A 143 -7.50 9.33 -14.79
CA GLU A 143 -8.34 10.17 -15.66
C GLU A 143 -8.79 11.49 -14.99
N ASP A 144 -8.91 11.46 -13.67
CA ASP A 144 -9.34 12.56 -12.80
C ASP A 144 -8.19 13.33 -12.14
N GLY A 145 -6.94 12.85 -12.23
CA GLY A 145 -5.82 13.49 -11.56
C GLY A 145 -4.50 12.70 -11.50
N ILE A 146 -3.64 13.09 -10.57
CA ILE A 146 -2.40 12.37 -10.21
C ILE A 146 -2.56 11.87 -8.78
N HIS A 147 -2.35 10.58 -8.58
CA HIS A 147 -2.37 9.93 -7.28
C HIS A 147 -0.94 9.57 -6.89
N TYR A 148 -0.44 10.16 -5.82
CA TYR A 148 0.82 9.81 -5.19
C TYR A 148 0.55 8.80 -4.08
N ARG A 149 0.96 7.54 -4.29
CA ARG A 149 0.67 6.43 -3.38
C ARG A 149 1.93 5.95 -2.67
N THR A 150 1.73 5.26 -1.53
CA THR A 150 2.79 4.51 -0.82
C THR A 150 3.87 5.39 -0.17
N GLY A 151 3.53 6.63 0.21
CA GLY A 151 4.49 7.48 0.90
C GLY A 151 4.78 6.97 2.31
N GLU A 152 6.03 6.98 2.75
CA GLU A 152 6.41 6.72 4.14
C GLU A 152 6.12 7.94 5.01
N VAL A 153 5.53 7.77 6.20
CA VAL A 153 5.43 8.83 7.22
C VAL A 153 6.53 8.59 8.26
N LEU A 154 7.52 9.48 8.29
CA LEU A 154 8.67 9.42 9.17
C LEU A 154 8.60 10.54 10.22
N LEU A 155 9.00 10.24 11.46
CA LEU A 155 9.27 11.26 12.47
C LEU A 155 10.58 11.98 12.15
N THR A 156 10.57 13.31 12.17
CA THR A 156 11.82 14.08 12.15
C THR A 156 12.44 14.09 13.56
N GLU A 157 13.66 14.62 13.68
CA GLU A 157 14.28 14.84 14.99
C GLU A 157 13.42 15.77 15.88
N ALA A 158 12.85 16.84 15.31
CA ALA A 158 12.03 17.76 16.10
C ALA A 158 10.68 17.13 16.50
N GLY A 159 10.04 16.36 15.61
CA GLY A 159 8.83 15.61 15.94
C GLY A 159 9.07 14.57 17.05
N ALA A 160 10.16 13.81 16.94
CA ALA A 160 10.58 12.85 17.96
C ALA A 160 10.86 13.52 19.32
N ARG A 161 11.51 14.69 19.33
CA ARG A 161 11.73 15.49 20.54
C ARG A 161 10.43 16.02 21.14
N GLN A 162 9.48 16.47 20.31
CA GLN A 162 8.16 16.94 20.78
C GLN A 162 7.35 15.82 21.44
N LEU A 163 7.52 14.57 21.01
CA LEU A 163 6.95 13.39 21.69
C LEU A 163 7.70 13.02 22.98
N GLY A 164 8.84 13.65 23.27
CA GLY A 164 9.73 13.29 24.38
C GLY A 164 10.51 12.00 24.12
N ARG A 165 10.62 11.59 22.86
CA ARG A 165 11.21 10.32 22.39
C ARG A 165 12.23 10.56 21.28
N PRO A 166 13.32 11.30 21.55
CA PRO A 166 14.29 11.73 20.52
C PRO A 166 14.96 10.55 19.80
N GLU A 167 14.99 9.37 20.40
CA GLU A 167 15.50 8.15 19.78
C GLU A 167 14.66 7.69 18.59
N LEU A 168 13.41 8.16 18.42
CA LEU A 168 12.54 7.84 17.29
C LEU A 168 12.77 8.72 16.05
N SER A 169 13.83 9.52 16.02
CA SER A 169 14.16 10.33 14.84
C SER A 169 14.40 9.42 13.62
N GLY A 170 13.66 9.65 12.55
CA GLY A 170 13.65 8.82 11.34
C GLY A 170 12.82 7.54 11.46
N ALA A 171 12.09 7.33 12.56
CA ALA A 171 11.22 6.18 12.71
C ALA A 171 10.00 6.30 11.79
N TRP A 172 9.69 5.21 11.10
CA TRP A 172 8.45 5.03 10.37
C TRP A 172 7.29 4.85 11.33
N ILE A 173 6.22 5.64 11.12
CA ILE A 173 5.02 5.65 11.95
C ILE A 173 3.73 5.41 11.16
N GLY A 174 3.82 5.24 9.84
CA GLY A 174 2.67 5.00 8.99
C GLY A 174 2.91 5.32 7.52
N SER A 175 1.86 5.28 6.71
CA SER A 175 1.93 5.58 5.28
C SER A 175 1.08 6.80 4.90
N ALA A 176 1.38 7.39 3.76
CA ALA A 176 0.69 8.53 3.18
C ALA A 176 0.24 8.25 1.75
N GLU A 177 -0.96 8.73 1.43
CA GLU A 177 -1.51 8.75 0.08
C GLU A 177 -2.01 10.16 -0.22
N LEU A 178 -1.57 10.73 -1.33
CA LEU A 178 -1.95 12.06 -1.79
C LEU A 178 -2.61 11.96 -3.16
N GLU A 179 -3.90 12.22 -3.23
CA GLU A 179 -4.65 12.34 -4.48
C GLU A 179 -4.74 13.81 -4.86
N LEU A 180 -4.34 14.17 -6.08
CA LEU A 180 -4.40 15.51 -6.64
C LEU A 180 -5.25 15.50 -7.91
N SER A 181 -6.46 16.03 -7.82
CA SER A 181 -7.30 16.26 -9.01
C SER A 181 -6.76 17.47 -9.75
N THR A 182 -6.49 17.35 -11.04
CA THR A 182 -5.96 18.47 -11.85
C THR A 182 -6.83 18.67 -13.10
N PRO A 183 -7.07 19.91 -13.56
CA PRO A 183 -7.84 20.12 -14.78
C PRO A 183 -7.02 19.64 -15.98
N HIS A 184 -7.56 18.66 -16.69
CA HIS A 184 -7.02 18.09 -17.93
C HIS A 184 -5.49 17.97 -17.93
N LEU A 185 -4.97 17.05 -17.12
CA LEU A 185 -3.85 16.29 -17.67
C LEU A 185 -4.43 15.52 -18.85
N ALA A 186 -4.06 15.93 -20.05
CA ALA A 186 -4.10 15.05 -21.20
C ALA A 186 -3.06 13.95 -20.94
N ILE A 187 -3.37 13.08 -19.99
CA ILE A 187 -2.76 11.77 -19.93
C ILE A 187 -3.35 11.14 -21.18
N GLU A 188 -2.51 10.92 -22.19
CA GLU A 188 -2.81 9.83 -23.11
C GLU A 188 -2.80 8.58 -22.23
N THR A 189 -3.93 8.32 -21.57
CA THR A 189 -4.28 6.99 -21.13
C THR A 189 -4.35 6.22 -22.43
N ARG A 190 -3.22 5.59 -22.79
CA ARG A 190 -3.35 4.34 -23.52
C ARG A 190 -4.28 3.52 -22.66
N SER A 191 -5.47 3.26 -23.18
CA SER A 191 -6.33 2.30 -22.51
C SER A 191 -5.51 1.01 -22.38
N ILE A 192 -5.84 0.15 -21.42
CA ILE A 192 -5.25 -1.19 -21.36
C ILE A 192 -5.43 -1.94 -22.70
N GLU A 193 -6.33 -1.48 -23.57
CA GLU A 193 -6.53 -1.98 -24.93
C GLU A 193 -5.41 -1.55 -25.91
N ASP A 194 -4.68 -0.47 -25.62
CA ASP A 194 -3.53 0.07 -26.37
C ASP A 194 -2.15 -0.37 -25.83
N LEU A 195 -2.12 -1.00 -24.64
CA LEU A 195 -1.03 -1.89 -24.29
C LEU A 195 -1.08 -3.09 -25.25
N PRO A 196 0.05 -3.68 -25.68
CA PRO A 196 -0.01 -4.93 -26.42
C PRO A 196 -0.86 -5.90 -25.60
N ASN A 197 -2.01 -6.19 -26.17
CA ASN A 197 -3.05 -7.01 -25.61
C ASN A 197 -2.44 -8.23 -24.90
N PRO A 198 -2.70 -8.47 -23.59
CA PRO A 198 -2.29 -9.74 -22.98
C PRO A 198 -3.03 -10.94 -23.63
N ARG A 199 -4.09 -10.71 -24.43
CA ARG A 199 -4.67 -11.72 -25.34
C ARG A 199 -3.67 -12.23 -26.41
N GLY A 200 -2.43 -11.74 -26.40
CA GLY A 200 -1.28 -12.29 -27.11
C GLY A 200 -0.62 -13.52 -26.47
N GLY A 201 -1.22 -14.16 -25.45
CA GLY A 201 -1.20 -15.62 -25.34
C GLY A 201 -0.30 -16.31 -24.30
N PHE A 202 -0.02 -15.75 -23.12
CA PHE A 202 0.68 -16.53 -22.06
C PHE A 202 0.29 -16.27 -20.60
N LEU A 203 -0.48 -15.21 -20.26
CA LEU A 203 -0.79 -14.89 -18.87
C LEU A 203 -2.25 -14.44 -18.70
N ASP A 204 -3.05 -15.27 -18.03
CA ASP A 204 -4.46 -14.97 -17.80
C ASP A 204 -4.70 -14.02 -16.63
N VAL A 205 -3.94 -14.22 -15.55
CA VAL A 205 -4.10 -13.47 -14.30
C VAL A 205 -2.97 -12.48 -14.14
N VAL A 206 -3.32 -11.21 -13.99
CA VAL A 206 -2.38 -10.11 -13.74
C VAL A 206 -2.63 -9.49 -12.37
N LEU A 207 -1.59 -8.90 -11.79
CA LEU A 207 -1.74 -8.03 -10.63
C LEU A 207 -2.33 -6.69 -11.10
N GLY A 208 -3.58 -6.42 -10.75
CA GLY A 208 -4.24 -5.15 -11.05
C GLY A 208 -3.93 -4.05 -10.04
N GLN A 209 -3.88 -4.39 -8.75
CA GLN A 209 -3.62 -3.42 -7.68
C GLN A 209 -2.77 -4.04 -6.58
N LEU A 210 -1.89 -3.22 -6.00
CA LEU A 210 -1.10 -3.51 -4.79
C LEU A 210 -1.18 -2.27 -3.89
N TYR A 211 -1.74 -2.40 -2.70
CA TYR A 211 -2.03 -1.26 -1.83
C TYR A 211 -2.15 -1.68 -0.36
N GLY A 212 -2.34 -0.69 0.54
CA GLY A 212 -2.70 -0.94 1.94
C GLY A 212 -1.68 -1.81 2.68
N MET A 213 -0.40 -1.47 2.60
CA MET A 213 0.64 -2.18 3.32
C MET A 213 0.43 -2.06 4.83
N VAL A 214 0.47 -3.18 5.53
CA VAL A 214 0.35 -3.26 7.00
C VAL A 214 1.44 -4.15 7.57
N GLU A 215 1.87 -3.83 8.79
CA GLU A 215 2.74 -4.71 9.55
C GLU A 215 1.93 -5.88 10.14
N GLN A 216 2.47 -7.09 10.04
CA GLN A 216 1.85 -8.35 10.48
C GLN A 216 2.46 -8.89 11.78
N GLY A 217 3.58 -8.32 12.22
CA GLY A 217 4.34 -8.73 13.39
C GLY A 217 5.78 -8.20 13.34
N HIS A 218 6.49 -8.31 14.46
CA HIS A 218 7.91 -7.97 14.54
C HIS A 218 8.63 -8.81 15.59
N ILE A 219 9.96 -8.88 15.47
CA ILE A 219 10.87 -9.29 16.55
C ILE A 219 11.92 -8.20 16.73
N GLY A 220 12.28 -7.93 18.00
CA GLY A 220 13.31 -6.97 18.36
C GLY A 220 12.73 -5.60 18.68
N THR A 221 13.61 -4.60 18.83
CA THR A 221 13.25 -3.24 19.23
C THR A 221 13.96 -2.23 18.35
N TYR A 222 13.23 -1.21 17.88
CA TYR A 222 13.78 -0.09 17.12
C TYR A 222 15.08 0.47 17.76
N PRO A 223 16.11 0.85 16.97
CA PRO A 223 16.17 0.79 15.50
C PRO A 223 16.52 -0.59 14.93
N ASN A 224 16.63 -1.62 15.78
CA ASN A 224 16.96 -2.98 15.37
C ASN A 224 15.68 -3.84 15.26
N GLY A 225 15.82 -5.03 14.67
CA GLY A 225 14.74 -6.01 14.58
C GLY A 225 14.32 -6.33 13.16
N VAL A 226 13.25 -7.11 13.04
CA VAL A 226 12.65 -7.53 11.77
C VAL A 226 11.15 -7.35 11.87
N GLY A 227 10.57 -6.56 10.97
CA GLY A 227 9.13 -6.43 10.78
C GLY A 227 8.65 -7.32 9.64
N GLY A 228 7.56 -8.05 9.88
CA GLY A 228 6.81 -8.76 8.85
C GLY A 228 5.77 -7.81 8.25
N PHE A 229 5.72 -7.68 6.94
CA PHE A 229 4.77 -6.81 6.25
C PHE A 229 3.97 -7.60 5.22
N SER A 230 2.74 -7.15 4.98
CA SER A 230 1.87 -7.66 3.91
C SER A 230 1.11 -6.49 3.30
N ALA A 231 0.60 -6.67 2.08
CA ALA A 231 -0.18 -5.68 1.37
C ALA A 231 -1.40 -6.34 0.72
N ALA A 232 -2.45 -5.55 0.47
CA ALA A 232 -3.60 -5.99 -0.29
C ALA A 232 -3.24 -6.14 -1.77
N THR A 233 -3.80 -7.15 -2.42
CA THR A 233 -3.59 -7.43 -3.84
C THR A 233 -4.92 -7.68 -4.54
N THR A 234 -5.11 -7.06 -5.69
CA THR A 234 -6.21 -7.38 -6.62
C THR A 234 -5.63 -8.11 -7.82
N SER A 235 -6.03 -9.37 -8.00
CA SER A 235 -5.70 -10.20 -9.16
C SER A 235 -6.83 -10.11 -10.18
N CYS A 236 -6.53 -9.85 -11.45
CA CYS A 236 -7.51 -9.69 -12.52
C CYS A 236 -7.32 -10.79 -13.57
N ASN A 237 -8.37 -11.55 -13.88
CA ASN A 237 -8.35 -12.48 -15.01
C ASN A 237 -8.78 -11.73 -16.28
N GLY A 238 -7.81 -11.21 -17.03
CA GLY A 238 -8.02 -10.59 -18.35
C GLY A 238 -7.75 -11.53 -19.52
N GLY A 239 -7.47 -12.81 -19.21
CA GLY A 239 -7.11 -13.85 -20.16
C GLY A 239 -8.31 -14.47 -20.88
N ASP A 240 -8.10 -15.69 -21.36
CA ASP A 240 -9.09 -16.44 -22.13
C ASP A 240 -9.45 -17.80 -21.52
N VAL A 241 -8.87 -18.15 -20.37
CA VAL A 241 -9.27 -19.32 -19.58
C VAL A 241 -9.78 -18.98 -18.19
N ILE A 242 -10.63 -19.86 -17.67
CA ILE A 242 -11.02 -19.86 -16.27
C ILE A 242 -9.87 -20.44 -15.45
N VAL A 243 -9.42 -19.72 -14.42
CA VAL A 243 -8.28 -20.13 -13.59
C VAL A 243 -8.76 -20.77 -12.29
N PRO A 244 -8.38 -22.02 -11.96
CA PRO A 244 -8.68 -22.63 -10.68
C PRO A 244 -8.17 -21.83 -9.46
N TRP A 245 -8.92 -21.86 -8.35
CA TRP A 245 -8.65 -21.07 -7.15
C TRP A 245 -8.94 -21.82 -5.84
N ASN A 246 -8.71 -23.14 -5.86
CA ASN A 246 -9.11 -24.03 -4.78
C ASN A 246 -8.31 -23.80 -3.48
N ALA A 247 -8.83 -24.23 -2.34
CA ALA A 247 -8.08 -24.12 -1.08
C ALA A 247 -6.82 -25.00 -1.06
N PRO A 248 -5.79 -24.65 -0.26
CA PRO A 248 -4.58 -25.46 -0.14
C PRO A 248 -4.85 -26.88 0.33
N MET A 249 -3.94 -27.78 -0.04
CA MET A 249 -4.14 -29.23 -0.24
C MET A 249 -4.84 -29.61 -1.56
N GLN A 250 -5.29 -28.63 -2.34
CA GLN A 250 -5.52 -28.79 -3.77
C GLN A 250 -4.48 -27.97 -4.52
N GLU A 251 -3.71 -28.58 -5.42
CA GLU A 251 -2.55 -27.98 -6.10
C GLU A 251 -2.94 -27.05 -7.27
N THR A 252 -4.16 -26.50 -7.23
CA THR A 252 -4.79 -25.78 -8.34
C THR A 252 -5.21 -24.37 -7.92
N HIS A 253 -4.33 -23.66 -7.21
CA HIS A 253 -4.56 -22.30 -6.77
C HIS A 253 -3.34 -21.43 -7.06
N PRO A 254 -3.53 -20.11 -7.19
CA PRO A 254 -2.42 -19.21 -7.48
C PRO A 254 -1.57 -18.94 -6.23
N PHE A 255 -0.34 -18.52 -6.50
CA PHE A 255 0.64 -18.12 -5.52
C PHE A 255 0.88 -16.61 -5.58
N ILE A 256 0.83 -15.93 -4.44
CA ILE A 256 1.11 -14.50 -4.33
C ILE A 256 2.42 -14.31 -3.54
N ALA A 257 3.45 -13.86 -4.24
CA ALA A 257 4.79 -13.65 -3.70
C ALA A 257 5.11 -12.15 -3.64
N LEU A 258 5.27 -11.61 -2.44
CA LEU A 258 5.66 -10.22 -2.20
C LEU A 258 7.13 -10.13 -1.82
N ALA A 259 7.82 -9.14 -2.36
CA ALA A 259 9.20 -8.82 -2.00
C ALA A 259 9.33 -7.32 -1.83
N MET A 260 10.15 -6.92 -0.87
CA MET A 260 10.41 -5.52 -0.56
C MET A 260 11.83 -5.17 -1.01
N PHE A 261 11.94 -4.06 -1.73
CA PHE A 261 13.18 -3.53 -2.24
C PHE A 261 13.34 -2.09 -1.78
N ARG A 262 14.58 -1.73 -1.43
CA ARG A 262 14.99 -0.36 -1.17
C ARG A 262 15.72 0.17 -2.39
N LEU A 263 15.38 1.37 -2.85
CA LEU A 263 16.17 2.11 -3.81
C LEU A 263 17.06 3.10 -3.05
N GLU A 264 18.34 2.82 -2.97
CA GLU A 264 19.30 3.68 -2.26
C GLU A 264 20.49 3.96 -3.17
N ASN A 265 20.83 5.24 -3.34
CA ASN A 265 21.95 5.69 -4.18
C ASN A 265 21.93 5.10 -5.60
N GLY A 266 20.74 5.00 -6.20
CA GLY A 266 20.55 4.45 -7.55
C GLY A 266 20.66 2.91 -7.63
N ARG A 267 20.70 2.21 -6.49
CA ARG A 267 20.74 0.74 -6.43
C ARG A 267 19.47 0.19 -5.80
N LEU A 268 18.82 -0.75 -6.48
CA LEU A 268 17.78 -1.59 -5.89
C LEU A 268 18.43 -2.71 -5.06
N GLU A 269 18.08 -2.76 -3.79
CA GLU A 269 18.49 -3.80 -2.84
C GLU A 269 17.25 -4.51 -2.30
N GLN A 270 17.22 -5.84 -2.35
CA GLN A 270 16.16 -6.60 -1.72
C GLN A 270 16.36 -6.62 -0.20
N ILE A 271 15.39 -6.08 0.53
CA ILE A 271 15.43 -5.96 2.00
C ILE A 271 14.45 -6.90 2.70
N GLY A 272 13.54 -7.53 1.95
CA GLY A 272 12.58 -8.47 2.52
C GLY A 272 11.94 -9.38 1.47
N ARG A 273 11.50 -10.55 1.92
CA ARG A 273 10.70 -11.51 1.13
C ARG A 273 9.70 -12.20 2.04
N ASN A 274 8.48 -12.41 1.55
CA ASN A 274 7.45 -13.13 2.29
C ASN A 274 7.56 -14.66 2.09
N TYR A 275 6.97 -15.42 3.02
CA TYR A 275 6.39 -16.72 2.67
C TYR A 275 5.32 -16.49 1.59
N VAL A 276 5.20 -17.39 0.63
CA VAL A 276 4.22 -17.24 -0.44
C VAL A 276 2.81 -17.44 0.11
N LYS A 277 1.89 -16.57 -0.30
CA LYS A 277 0.47 -16.74 -0.03
C LYS A 277 -0.14 -17.72 -1.04
N HIS A 278 -0.75 -18.76 -0.51
CA HIS A 278 -1.56 -19.71 -1.25
C HIS A 278 -3.00 -19.17 -1.36
N GLY A 279 -3.52 -19.09 -2.59
CA GLY A 279 -4.92 -18.79 -2.87
C GLY A 279 -5.87 -19.79 -2.21
N PHE A 280 -7.07 -19.35 -1.86
CA PHE A 280 -8.04 -20.23 -1.19
C PHE A 280 -9.51 -20.00 -1.55
N PHE A 281 -9.84 -18.83 -2.07
CA PHE A 281 -11.19 -18.45 -2.47
C PHE A 281 -11.14 -17.25 -3.43
N ALA A 282 -11.80 -17.34 -4.57
CA ALA A 282 -11.94 -16.22 -5.52
C ALA A 282 -13.23 -15.43 -5.28
N LEU A 283 -13.12 -14.16 -4.87
CA LEU A 283 -14.28 -13.28 -4.64
C LEU A 283 -15.12 -13.03 -5.90
N SER A 284 -14.49 -13.05 -7.08
CA SER A 284 -15.14 -12.80 -8.38
C SER A 284 -15.87 -11.45 -8.47
N ASN A 285 -15.13 -10.37 -8.19
CA ASN A 285 -15.59 -8.99 -8.33
C ASN A 285 -15.25 -8.41 -9.71
N ASN A 286 -15.62 -7.14 -9.93
CA ASN A 286 -15.26 -6.37 -11.13
C ASN A 286 -14.34 -5.18 -10.81
N GLN A 287 -13.35 -5.35 -9.92
CA GLN A 287 -12.48 -4.23 -9.51
C GLN A 287 -11.49 -3.79 -10.60
N CYS A 288 -11.33 -4.58 -11.66
CA CYS A 288 -10.46 -4.26 -12.80
C CYS A 288 -11.27 -3.80 -14.02
N ASP A 289 -12.59 -3.61 -13.87
CA ASP A 289 -13.50 -3.12 -14.92
C ASP A 289 -13.54 -3.94 -16.22
N PHE A 290 -13.34 -5.25 -16.12
CA PHE A 290 -13.43 -6.18 -17.27
C PHE A 290 -14.83 -6.78 -17.48
N GLY A 291 -15.78 -6.43 -16.63
CA GLY A 291 -17.21 -6.74 -16.72
C GLY A 291 -17.69 -7.93 -15.88
N CYS A 292 -16.79 -8.84 -15.46
CA CYS A 292 -17.08 -10.05 -14.67
C CYS A 292 -18.41 -10.75 -15.02
N PRO A 293 -18.56 -11.27 -16.26
CA PRO A 293 -19.83 -11.77 -16.78
C PRO A 293 -20.32 -13.07 -16.11
N SER A 294 -19.45 -13.82 -15.46
CA SER A 294 -19.77 -15.14 -14.91
C SER A 294 -19.00 -15.40 -13.62
N PRO A 295 -19.38 -14.74 -12.50
CA PRO A 295 -18.69 -14.89 -11.23
C PRO A 295 -18.72 -16.34 -10.73
N SER A 296 -17.68 -16.74 -10.01
CA SER A 296 -17.57 -18.09 -9.45
C SER A 296 -18.23 -18.21 -8.07
N ASN A 297 -18.25 -19.44 -7.56
CA ASN A 297 -18.59 -19.75 -6.16
C ASN A 297 -17.35 -19.80 -5.23
N GLY A 298 -16.21 -19.24 -5.66
CA GLY A 298 -14.96 -19.24 -4.91
C GLY A 298 -13.89 -20.22 -5.40
N THR A 299 -14.25 -21.22 -6.22
CA THR A 299 -13.32 -22.29 -6.63
C THR A 299 -12.51 -22.00 -7.90
N TYR A 300 -12.81 -20.89 -8.58
CA TYR A 300 -12.11 -20.44 -9.78
C TYR A 300 -12.24 -18.92 -9.93
N LEU A 301 -11.34 -18.28 -10.68
CA LEU A 301 -11.49 -16.90 -11.14
C LEU A 301 -11.91 -16.90 -12.61
N ALA A 302 -13.13 -16.44 -12.87
CA ALA A 302 -13.68 -16.40 -14.22
C ALA A 302 -13.04 -15.29 -15.07
N ILE A 303 -13.12 -15.47 -16.38
CA ILE A 303 -12.68 -14.48 -17.36
C ILE A 303 -13.42 -13.16 -17.11
N GLY A 304 -12.68 -12.07 -17.04
CA GLY A 304 -13.18 -10.72 -16.77
C GLY A 304 -13.48 -10.42 -15.30
N CYS A 305 -13.22 -11.35 -14.38
CA CYS A 305 -13.41 -11.14 -12.95
C CYS A 305 -12.09 -10.85 -12.22
N SER A 306 -12.20 -10.28 -11.02
CA SER A 306 -11.09 -9.98 -10.13
C SER A 306 -11.24 -10.64 -8.75
N ASP A 307 -10.13 -10.94 -8.10
CA ASP A 307 -10.07 -11.42 -6.72
C ASP A 307 -9.20 -10.46 -5.90
N THR A 308 -9.72 -9.99 -4.76
CA THR A 308 -9.02 -9.05 -3.89
C THR A 308 -8.78 -9.68 -2.53
N TYR A 309 -7.52 -9.86 -2.16
CA TYR A 309 -7.14 -10.18 -0.79
C TYR A 309 -6.65 -8.92 -0.08
N SER A 310 -7.24 -8.65 1.09
CA SER A 310 -6.74 -7.63 2.01
C SER A 310 -5.33 -7.97 2.48
N ALA A 311 -4.62 -6.98 3.03
CA ALA A 311 -3.30 -7.20 3.61
C ALA A 311 -3.33 -8.23 4.74
N SER A 312 -4.41 -8.25 5.54
CA SER A 312 -4.65 -9.27 6.57
C SER A 312 -4.86 -10.67 5.97
N ASN A 313 -5.63 -10.79 4.89
CA ASN A 313 -5.78 -12.07 4.18
C ASN A 313 -4.43 -12.58 3.63
N ASN A 314 -3.64 -11.69 3.04
CA ASN A 314 -2.32 -12.02 2.49
C ASN A 314 -1.28 -12.30 3.57
N GLY A 315 -1.41 -11.69 4.76
CA GLY A 315 -0.56 -11.95 5.92
C GLY A 315 -1.01 -13.14 6.78
N ASN A 316 -2.15 -13.76 6.44
CA ASN A 316 -2.69 -14.84 7.25
C ASN A 316 -1.83 -16.11 7.14
N ARG A 317 -1.16 -16.43 8.26
CA ARG A 317 -0.26 -17.57 8.45
C ARG A 317 -0.90 -18.94 8.15
N MET A 318 -2.24 -19.04 8.17
CA MET A 318 -2.97 -20.22 7.68
C MET A 318 -2.73 -20.50 6.20
N TYR A 319 -2.27 -19.55 5.41
CA TYR A 319 -2.13 -19.72 3.98
C TYR A 319 -0.76 -19.28 3.47
N LEU A 320 0.22 -19.20 4.37
CA LEU A 320 1.60 -18.85 4.05
C LEU A 320 2.49 -20.09 4.04
N GLY A 321 3.14 -20.35 2.91
CA GLY A 321 4.04 -21.49 2.69
C GLY A 321 5.46 -21.06 2.29
N PRO A 322 6.48 -21.90 2.52
CA PRO A 322 7.84 -21.63 2.07
C PRO A 322 7.89 -21.48 0.54
N ARG A 323 8.71 -20.54 0.07
CA ARG A 323 8.86 -20.32 -1.39
C ARG A 323 9.53 -21.48 -2.08
N GLU A 324 10.39 -22.18 -1.34
CA GLU A 324 11.23 -23.27 -1.80
C GLU A 324 10.43 -24.52 -2.20
N GLU A 325 9.15 -24.60 -1.84
CA GLU A 325 8.23 -25.69 -2.22
C GLU A 325 7.58 -25.49 -3.60
N ILE A 326 7.74 -24.31 -4.20
CA ILE A 326 7.15 -23.98 -5.49
C ILE A 326 8.23 -24.06 -6.56
N ASP A 327 7.95 -24.80 -7.63
CA ASP A 327 8.78 -24.75 -8.83
C ASP A 327 8.46 -23.45 -9.58
N PRO A 328 9.40 -22.48 -9.66
CA PRO A 328 9.13 -21.18 -10.27
C PRO A 328 9.07 -21.23 -11.80
N TYR A 329 9.58 -22.30 -12.41
CA TYR A 329 9.54 -22.49 -13.87
C TYR A 329 8.24 -23.15 -14.30
N LEU A 330 7.79 -24.15 -13.54
CA LEU A 330 6.55 -24.89 -13.82
C LEU A 330 5.31 -24.23 -13.20
N GLY A 331 5.49 -23.41 -12.16
CA GLY A 331 4.39 -22.84 -11.39
C GLY A 331 3.64 -23.89 -10.56
N THR A 332 4.29 -25.00 -10.21
CA THR A 332 3.67 -26.15 -9.52
C THR A 332 4.13 -26.23 -8.06
N TRP A 333 3.27 -26.79 -7.22
CA TRP A 333 3.51 -27.09 -5.82
C TRP A 333 2.92 -28.46 -5.51
N GLU A 334 3.65 -29.28 -4.74
CA GLU A 334 3.18 -30.60 -4.32
C GLU A 334 2.63 -30.51 -2.89
N ALA A 335 1.37 -30.90 -2.70
CA ALA A 335 0.70 -30.79 -1.41
C ALA A 335 1.25 -31.81 -0.40
N CYS A 336 1.53 -33.02 -0.86
CA CYS A 336 2.03 -34.09 0.01
C CYS A 336 3.51 -33.84 0.36
N GLY A 337 3.85 -33.90 1.64
CA GLY A 337 5.18 -33.57 2.15
C GLY A 337 5.49 -32.07 2.23
N SER A 338 4.52 -31.21 1.88
CA SER A 338 4.64 -29.76 2.03
C SER A 338 4.64 -29.31 3.49
N TYR A 339 4.97 -28.04 3.72
CA TYR A 339 4.78 -27.36 4.99
C TYR A 339 3.34 -27.45 5.51
N PHE A 340 2.34 -27.54 4.62
CA PHE A 340 0.94 -27.66 5.05
C PHE A 340 0.60 -29.09 5.51
N ASP A 341 1.16 -30.11 4.87
CA ASP A 341 1.00 -31.53 5.23
C ASP A 341 1.70 -31.86 6.54
N GLY A 342 2.98 -31.54 6.65
CA GLY A 342 3.74 -31.71 7.88
C GLY A 342 4.18 -33.16 8.15
N THR A 343 4.20 -33.53 9.44
CA THR A 343 4.65 -34.86 9.88
C THR A 343 3.60 -35.52 10.78
N PRO A 344 3.24 -36.80 10.54
CA PRO A 344 3.69 -37.66 9.43
C PRO A 344 3.21 -37.12 8.08
N VAL A 345 3.91 -37.49 7.00
CA VAL A 345 3.49 -37.19 5.63
C VAL A 345 2.33 -38.11 5.28
N ASP A 346 1.11 -37.59 5.29
CA ASP A 346 -0.11 -38.34 4.99
C ASP A 346 -1.00 -37.64 3.96
N CYS A 347 -0.47 -36.58 3.34
CA CYS A 347 -1.14 -35.70 2.40
C CYS A 347 -2.40 -35.02 2.98
N ASN A 348 -2.49 -34.91 4.31
CA ASN A 348 -3.53 -34.15 4.99
C ASN A 348 -2.93 -32.93 5.66
N ARG A 349 -3.67 -31.83 5.64
CA ARG A 349 -3.20 -30.61 6.29
C ARG A 349 -3.03 -30.81 7.79
N SER A 350 -1.80 -30.71 8.29
CA SER A 350 -1.49 -30.71 9.73
C SER A 350 -1.22 -29.32 10.29
N TYR A 351 -0.78 -28.36 9.46
CA TYR A 351 -0.42 -27.02 9.92
C TYR A 351 -1.47 -25.97 9.60
N PHE A 352 -1.85 -25.17 10.60
CA PHE A 352 -2.92 -24.17 10.53
C PHE A 352 -2.43 -22.77 10.96
N GLY A 353 -1.18 -22.43 10.60
CA GLY A 353 -0.64 -21.08 10.83
C GLY A 353 -0.16 -20.77 12.25
N SER A 354 0.07 -21.79 13.09
CA SER A 354 0.72 -21.67 14.40
C SER A 354 2.06 -22.43 14.42
N GLY A 355 3.11 -21.82 14.96
CA GLY A 355 4.44 -22.45 15.12
C GLY A 355 5.58 -21.83 14.30
N HIS A 356 6.71 -22.55 14.21
CA HIS A 356 8.03 -22.14 13.71
C HIS A 356 8.07 -20.98 12.69
N ASN A 357 8.82 -19.92 13.04
CA ASN A 357 9.14 -18.75 12.19
C ASN A 357 7.94 -17.89 11.76
N SER A 358 6.88 -17.85 12.58
CA SER A 358 5.65 -17.08 12.32
C SER A 358 5.78 -15.56 12.53
N VAL A 359 6.89 -14.94 12.09
CA VAL A 359 7.09 -13.49 12.22
C VAL A 359 6.91 -12.82 10.88
#